data_AF-A0A7Y1TVH8-F1
#
_entry.id   AF-A0A7Y1TVH8-F1
#
_cell.length_a   1.000
_cell.length_b   1.000
_cell.length_c   1.000
_cell.angle_alpha   90.00
_cell.angle_beta   90.00
_cell.angle_gamma   90.00
#
_symmetry.space_group_name_H-M   'P 1'
#
loop_
_entity.id
_entity.type
_entity.pdbx_description
1 polymer ?
#
loop_
_entity_poly.entity_id
_entity_poly.type
_entity_poly.pdbx_seq_one_letter_code
_entity_poly.pdbx_strand_id
1 'polypeptide(L)'
;MSRPVVAVEIPMLGDARRRHWAKVVTFVDVSKSNGWAFEGDFIADGGVQDVESGSVVLVYGERGSRGTPHSMAAVFTANPDGTLSRHLEAEGRAWARTLRDEVAELLEADNPIVARPWDPALLAYDDAAILEEVRRRGLDEE
;
A
#
# COMPACT_ATOMS: atom_id res chain seq x y z
N MET A 1 9.32 -12.82 7.28
CA MET A 1 9.24 -12.26 8.65
C MET A 1 7.85 -11.67 8.81
N SER A 2 7.12 -11.98 9.88
CA SER A 2 5.78 -11.42 10.12
C SER A 2 5.93 -9.96 10.56
N ARG A 3 5.23 -9.06 9.88
CA ARG A 3 5.24 -7.63 10.20
C ARG A 3 4.36 -7.36 11.42
N PRO A 4 4.70 -6.38 12.27
CA PRO A 4 3.87 -6.06 13.42
C PRO A 4 2.50 -5.55 12.97
N VAL A 5 1.46 -6.00 13.68
CA VAL A 5 0.11 -5.46 13.54
C VAL A 5 0.02 -4.17 14.35
N VAL A 6 -0.49 -3.12 13.72
CA VAL A 6 -0.63 -1.78 14.27
C VAL A 6 -2.07 -1.31 14.20
N ALA A 7 -2.54 -0.66 15.27
CA ALA A 7 -3.84 -0.02 15.30
C ALA A 7 -3.74 1.34 14.58
N VAL A 8 -4.48 1.50 13.48
CA VAL A 8 -4.49 2.73 12.67
C VAL A 8 -5.92 3.28 12.58
N GLU A 9 -6.07 4.60 12.60
CA GLU A 9 -7.35 5.24 12.33
C GLU A 9 -7.59 5.33 10.83
N ILE A 10 -8.52 4.52 10.31
CA ILE A 10 -8.91 4.51 8.91
C ILE A 10 -9.87 5.67 8.65
N PRO A 11 -9.53 6.64 7.78
CA PRO A 11 -10.42 7.74 7.47
C PRO A 11 -11.63 7.23 6.70
N MET A 12 -12.78 7.87 6.90
CA MET A 12 -13.94 7.74 6.02
C MET A 12 -13.89 8.86 4.98
N LEU A 13 -14.06 8.54 3.71
CA LEU A 13 -14.15 9.53 2.64
C LEU A 13 -15.61 9.76 2.22
N GLY A 14 -15.92 11.00 1.84
CA GLY A 14 -17.23 11.36 1.31
C GLY A 14 -18.31 11.53 2.38
N ASP A 15 -19.55 11.18 2.02
CA ASP A 15 -20.72 11.30 2.89
C ASP A 15 -21.09 9.92 3.45
N ALA A 16 -21.16 9.78 4.77
CA ALA A 16 -21.51 8.53 5.47
C ALA A 16 -22.84 7.91 5.02
N ARG A 17 -23.74 8.70 4.42
CA ARG A 17 -25.03 8.20 3.90
C ARG A 17 -24.89 7.54 2.52
N ARG A 18 -23.69 7.50 1.97
CA ARG A 18 -23.35 7.02 0.63
C ARG A 18 -22.50 5.77 0.68
N ARG A 19 -22.15 5.27 -0.50
CA ARG A 19 -21.18 4.17 -0.59
C ARG A 19 -19.82 4.70 -0.16
N HIS A 20 -19.27 4.05 0.84
CA HIS A 20 -17.91 4.20 1.31
C HIS A 20 -17.39 2.80 1.67
N TRP A 21 -16.08 2.61 1.57
CA TRP A 21 -15.41 1.38 1.97
C TRP A 21 -13.91 1.61 2.05
N ALA A 22 -13.22 0.79 2.84
CA ALA A 22 -11.78 0.68 2.83
C ALA A 22 -11.33 -0.75 2.53
N LYS A 23 -10.13 -0.89 1.97
CA LYS A 23 -9.52 -2.16 1.62
C LYS A 23 -8.03 -2.13 1.91
N VAL A 24 -7.51 -3.17 2.56
CA VAL A 24 -6.08 -3.47 2.54
C VAL A 24 -5.79 -4.14 1.20
N VAL A 25 -5.07 -3.45 0.32
CA VAL A 25 -4.78 -3.91 -1.04
C VAL A 25 -3.60 -4.85 -0.99
N THR A 26 -3.72 -6.02 -1.61
CA THR A 26 -2.65 -7.02 -1.72
C THR A 26 -2.16 -7.19 -3.16
N PHE A 27 -2.99 -6.82 -4.13
CA PHE A 27 -2.64 -6.91 -5.54
C PHE A 27 -3.40 -5.86 -6.37
N VAL A 28 -2.77 -5.41 -7.46
CA VAL A 28 -3.40 -4.50 -8.42
C VAL A 28 -3.26 -4.98 -9.86
N ASP A 29 -4.39 -5.07 -10.56
CA ASP A 29 -4.46 -5.41 -11.98
C ASP A 29 -4.35 -4.15 -12.85
N VAL A 30 -3.14 -3.93 -13.38
CA VAL A 30 -2.82 -2.78 -14.26
C VAL A 30 -3.51 -2.82 -15.62
N SER A 31 -4.20 -3.89 -15.99
CA SER A 31 -5.01 -3.93 -17.21
C SER A 31 -6.38 -3.28 -17.03
N LYS A 32 -6.86 -3.15 -15.79
CA LYS A 32 -8.16 -2.57 -15.44
C LYS A 32 -8.03 -1.07 -15.14
N SER A 33 -9.14 -0.35 -15.31
CA SER A 33 -9.23 1.12 -15.10
C SER A 33 -10.38 1.52 -14.18
N ASN A 34 -10.98 0.55 -13.48
CA ASN A 34 -12.11 0.73 -12.58
C ASN A 34 -11.78 0.13 -11.20
N GLY A 35 -12.71 0.21 -10.25
CA GLY A 35 -12.49 -0.29 -8.88
C GLY A 35 -12.16 -1.79 -8.77
N TRP A 36 -12.41 -2.59 -9.80
CA TRP A 36 -12.05 -4.01 -9.85
C TRP A 36 -10.56 -4.25 -10.17
N ALA A 37 -9.78 -3.19 -10.34
CA ALA A 37 -8.33 -3.26 -10.42
C ALA A 37 -7.70 -3.64 -9.08
N PHE A 38 -8.37 -3.40 -7.95
CA PHE A 38 -7.77 -3.53 -6.62
C PHE A 38 -8.28 -4.77 -5.88
N GLU A 39 -7.39 -5.72 -5.64
CA GLU A 39 -7.64 -6.95 -4.88
C GLU A 39 -7.09 -6.85 -3.46
N GLY A 40 -7.73 -7.54 -2.52
CA GLY A 40 -7.41 -7.46 -1.10
C GLY A 40 -8.65 -7.43 -0.21
N ASP A 41 -8.40 -7.34 1.09
CA ASP A 41 -9.39 -7.55 2.14
C ASP A 41 -10.11 -6.27 2.53
N PHE A 42 -11.44 -6.32 2.61
CA PHE A 42 -12.24 -5.20 3.07
C PHE A 42 -12.11 -5.02 4.58
N ILE A 43 -11.91 -3.77 5.00
CA ILE A 43 -11.85 -3.35 6.40
C ILE A 43 -12.87 -2.25 6.66
N ALA A 44 -13.19 -1.99 7.92
CA ALA A 44 -14.07 -0.89 8.27
C ALA A 44 -13.34 0.46 8.09
N ASP A 45 -14.06 1.46 7.57
CA ASP A 45 -13.60 2.84 7.50
C ASP A 45 -14.27 3.71 8.59
N GLY A 46 -13.70 4.88 8.86
CA GLY A 46 -14.20 5.82 9.88
C GLY A 46 -13.96 5.36 11.32
N GLY A 47 -12.92 4.55 11.55
CA GLY A 47 -12.59 4.01 12.86
C GLY A 47 -11.21 3.36 12.92
N VAL A 48 -10.84 2.88 14.11
CA VAL A 48 -9.56 2.21 14.34
C VAL A 48 -9.62 0.77 13.85
N GLN A 49 -8.63 0.34 13.07
CA GLN A 49 -8.47 -1.03 12.58
C GLN A 49 -7.06 -1.53 12.85
N ASP A 50 -6.92 -2.83 13.13
CA ASP A 50 -5.64 -3.51 13.21
C ASP A 50 -5.20 -3.94 11.81
N VAL A 51 -4.07 -3.41 11.34
CA VAL A 51 -3.50 -3.73 10.02
C VAL A 51 -2.00 -4.04 10.16
N GLU A 52 -1.43 -4.84 9.26
CA GLU A 52 0.02 -5.04 9.25
C GLU A 52 0.73 -3.75 8.83
N SER A 53 1.80 -3.38 9.53
CA SER A 53 2.63 -2.25 9.13
C SER A 53 3.16 -2.45 7.70
N GLY A 54 3.22 -1.40 6.90
CA GLY A 54 3.56 -1.42 5.48
C GLY A 54 2.37 -1.66 4.55
N SER A 55 1.21 -2.09 5.09
CA SER A 55 0.01 -2.33 4.28
C SER A 55 -0.42 -1.11 3.50
N VAL A 56 -0.74 -1.31 2.21
CA VAL A 56 -1.35 -0.30 1.36
C VAL A 56 -2.86 -0.32 1.57
N VAL A 57 -3.41 0.79 2.06
CA VAL A 57 -4.83 0.95 2.34
C VAL A 57 -5.47 1.86 1.30
N LEU A 58 -6.47 1.34 0.59
CA LEU A 58 -7.29 2.11 -0.33
C LEU A 58 -8.64 2.43 0.33
N VAL A 59 -8.97 3.71 0.39
CA VAL A 59 -10.26 4.19 0.91
C VAL A 59 -11.05 4.81 -0.23
N TYR A 60 -12.33 4.47 -0.33
CA TYR A 60 -13.27 4.99 -1.31
C TYR A 60 -14.47 5.62 -0.61
N GLY A 61 -14.99 6.69 -1.21
CA GLY A 61 -16.22 7.35 -0.78
C GLY A 61 -16.98 7.97 -1.94
N GLU A 62 -18.25 8.26 -1.69
CA GLU A 62 -19.11 9.06 -2.58
C GLU A 62 -19.61 10.30 -1.83
N ARG A 63 -19.62 11.45 -2.50
CA ARG A 63 -20.27 12.67 -2.02
C ARG A 63 -21.34 13.16 -3.00
N GLY A 64 -22.18 14.08 -2.55
CA GLY A 64 -23.17 14.76 -3.39
C GLY A 64 -24.58 14.16 -3.34
N SER A 65 -25.41 14.57 -4.30
CA SER A 65 -26.84 14.27 -4.34
C SER A 65 -27.12 12.86 -4.88
N ARG A 66 -28.37 12.37 -4.74
CA ARG A 66 -28.71 11.01 -5.19
C ARG A 66 -28.64 10.87 -6.71
N GLY A 67 -28.92 11.96 -7.44
CA GLY A 67 -28.83 12.01 -8.90
C GLY A 67 -27.45 12.35 -9.43
N THR A 68 -26.53 12.84 -8.58
CA THR A 68 -25.19 13.27 -9.01
C THR A 68 -24.15 12.88 -7.95
N PRO A 69 -23.85 11.58 -7.81
CA PRO A 69 -22.78 11.13 -6.93
C PRO A 69 -21.41 11.47 -7.54
N HIS A 70 -20.50 11.93 -6.69
CA HIS A 70 -19.11 12.17 -7.02
C HIS A 70 -18.24 11.19 -6.24
N SER A 71 -17.62 10.25 -6.96
CA SER A 71 -16.65 9.31 -6.39
C SER A 71 -15.37 10.01 -6.00
N MET A 72 -14.77 9.57 -4.90
CA MET A 72 -13.46 9.95 -4.42
C MET A 72 -12.76 8.74 -3.81
N ALA A 73 -11.45 8.70 -3.92
CA ALA A 73 -10.64 7.67 -3.29
C ALA A 73 -9.27 8.23 -2.92
N ALA A 74 -8.67 7.68 -1.87
CA ALA A 74 -7.31 7.97 -1.47
C ALA A 74 -6.58 6.69 -1.07
N VAL A 75 -5.27 6.68 -1.31
CA VAL A 75 -4.38 5.58 -0.93
C VAL A 75 -3.44 6.04 0.19
N PHE A 76 -3.24 5.13 1.15
CA PHE A 76 -2.42 5.32 2.33
C PHE A 76 -1.48 4.14 2.52
N THR A 77 -0.41 4.36 3.27
CA THR A 77 0.45 3.29 3.80
C THR A 77 0.36 3.30 5.33
N ALA A 78 0.18 2.12 5.93
CA ALA A 78 0.18 1.96 7.38
C ALA A 78 1.61 1.99 7.93
N ASN A 79 1.92 2.95 8.80
CA ASN A 79 3.25 3.08 9.38
C ASN A 79 3.39 2.21 10.64
N PRO A 80 4.61 1.74 10.99
CA PRO A 80 4.84 0.97 12.21
C PRO A 80 4.49 1.70 13.53
N ASP A 81 4.32 3.01 13.50
CA ASP A 81 3.95 3.84 14.66
C ASP A 81 2.44 3.99 14.86
N GLY A 82 1.62 3.31 14.05
CA GLY A 82 0.15 3.39 14.11
C GLY A 82 -0.45 4.59 13.37
N THR A 83 0.34 5.31 12.57
CA THR A 83 -0.17 6.40 11.72
C THR A 83 -0.38 5.96 10.27
N LEU A 84 -1.12 6.74 9.49
CA LEU A 84 -1.27 6.55 8.05
C LEU A 84 -0.55 7.65 7.27
N SER A 85 0.30 7.26 6.32
CA SER A 85 0.88 8.16 5.32
C SER A 85 -0.03 8.22 4.10
N ARG A 86 -0.61 9.39 3.79
CA ARG A 86 -1.41 9.57 2.56
C ARG A 86 -0.50 9.82 1.37
N HIS A 87 -0.68 9.09 0.28
CA HIS A 87 0.13 9.21 -0.93
C HIS A 87 -0.58 10.00 -2.04
N LEU A 88 -1.77 9.55 -2.43
CA LEU A 88 -2.52 10.16 -3.53
C LEU A 88 -4.02 10.12 -3.27
N GLU A 89 -4.72 11.13 -3.77
CA GLU A 89 -6.18 11.25 -3.75
C GLU A 89 -6.68 11.56 -5.15
N ALA A 90 -7.79 10.93 -5.54
CA ALA A 90 -8.39 11.12 -6.85
C ALA A 90 -9.91 11.20 -6.76
N GLU A 91 -10.50 12.06 -7.59
CA GLU A 91 -11.94 12.25 -7.69
C GLU A 91 -12.48 11.97 -9.09
N GLY A 92 -13.80 11.77 -9.19
CA GLY A 92 -14.51 11.63 -10.45
C GLY A 92 -14.44 10.22 -11.04
N ARG A 93 -14.86 10.08 -12.29
CA ARG A 93 -15.07 8.76 -12.93
C ARG A 93 -13.78 7.97 -13.18
N ALA A 94 -12.64 8.66 -13.26
CA ALA A 94 -11.35 8.07 -13.56
C ALA A 94 -10.49 7.80 -12.32
N TRP A 95 -11.05 7.94 -11.11
CA TRP A 95 -10.32 7.81 -9.84
C TRP A 95 -9.45 6.54 -9.79
N ALA A 96 -10.00 5.41 -10.22
CA ALA A 96 -9.34 4.12 -10.14
C ALA A 96 -8.10 4.10 -11.04
N ARG A 97 -8.22 4.59 -12.27
CA ARG A 97 -7.09 4.72 -13.19
C ARG A 97 -6.01 5.64 -12.64
N THR A 98 -6.39 6.74 -11.98
CA THR A 98 -5.44 7.69 -11.39
C THR A 98 -4.64 7.09 -10.24
N LEU A 99 -5.28 6.31 -9.36
CA LEU A 99 -4.61 5.73 -8.19
C LEU A 99 -3.85 4.42 -8.49
N ARG A 100 -4.19 3.74 -9.58
CA ARG A 100 -3.71 2.39 -9.86
C ARG A 100 -2.20 2.28 -9.93
N ASP A 101 -1.55 3.20 -10.65
CA ASP A 101 -0.11 3.11 -10.88
C ASP A 101 0.66 3.44 -9.57
N GLU A 102 0.17 4.39 -8.77
CA GLU A 102 0.68 4.68 -7.42
C GLU A 102 0.53 3.47 -6.49
N VAL A 103 -0.64 2.83 -6.46
CA VAL A 103 -0.88 1.64 -5.63
C VAL A 103 0.04 0.49 -6.06
N ALA A 104 0.29 0.31 -7.35
CA ALA A 104 1.24 -0.69 -7.85
C ALA A 104 2.66 -0.42 -7.33
N GLU A 105 3.10 0.83 -7.42
CA GLU A 105 4.41 1.25 -6.94
C GLU A 105 4.56 1.03 -5.43
N LEU A 106 3.53 1.35 -4.63
CA LEU A 106 3.56 1.13 -3.18
C LEU A 106 3.62 -0.34 -2.80
N LEU A 107 2.88 -1.21 -3.50
CA LEU A 107 2.92 -2.66 -3.25
C LEU A 107 4.29 -3.26 -3.59
N GLU A 108 4.95 -2.77 -4.65
CA GLU A 108 6.30 -3.19 -5.01
C GLU A 108 7.35 -2.64 -4.04
N ALA A 109 7.20 -1.40 -3.58
CA ALA A 109 8.11 -0.76 -2.63
C ALA A 109 8.03 -1.38 -1.22
N ASP A 110 6.84 -1.81 -0.82
CA ASP A 110 6.60 -2.48 0.45
C ASP A 110 7.02 -3.95 0.41
N ASN A 111 7.10 -4.58 -0.77
CA ASN A 111 7.71 -5.90 -0.87
C ASN A 111 9.15 -5.79 -0.32
N PRO A 112 9.48 -6.41 0.83
CA PRO A 112 10.86 -6.42 1.28
C PRO A 112 11.67 -6.93 0.11
N ILE A 113 12.82 -6.33 -0.18
CA ILE A 113 13.75 -6.86 -1.17
C ILE A 113 14.08 -8.30 -0.72
N VAL A 114 13.28 -9.28 -1.17
CA VAL A 114 13.46 -10.70 -0.85
C VAL A 114 14.74 -11.17 -1.54
N ALA A 115 15.02 -10.57 -2.70
CA ALA A 115 16.31 -10.54 -3.37
C ALA A 115 16.36 -9.32 -4.30
N ARG A 116 17.41 -8.51 -4.22
CA ARG A 116 17.76 -7.59 -5.31
C ARG A 116 18.58 -8.43 -6.30
N PRO A 117 18.26 -8.45 -7.61
CA PRO A 117 19.17 -9.04 -8.58
C PRO A 117 20.53 -8.34 -8.48
N TRP A 118 21.58 -9.04 -8.90
CA TRP A 118 22.92 -8.48 -8.94
C TRP A 118 22.90 -7.09 -9.58
N ASP A 119 23.46 -6.11 -8.87
CA ASP A 119 23.49 -4.70 -9.25
C ASP A 119 24.95 -4.20 -9.18
N PRO A 120 25.43 -3.39 -10.15
CA PRO A 120 26.79 -2.85 -10.16
C PRO A 120 27.18 -2.05 -8.91
N ALA A 121 26.22 -1.59 -8.11
CA ALA A 121 26.50 -0.94 -6.81
C ALA A 121 27.28 -1.86 -5.85
N LEU A 122 27.21 -3.18 -6.00
CA LEU A 122 28.02 -4.12 -5.23
C LEU A 122 29.52 -4.01 -5.55
N LEU A 123 29.89 -3.57 -6.76
CA LEU A 123 31.29 -3.36 -7.16
C LEU A 123 31.94 -2.18 -6.41
N ALA A 124 31.15 -1.34 -5.74
CA ALA A 124 31.68 -0.24 -4.92
C ALA A 124 32.27 -0.73 -3.58
N TYR A 125 31.99 -1.98 -3.19
CA TYR A 125 32.54 -2.60 -1.99
C TYR A 125 33.67 -3.54 -2.37
N ASP A 126 34.72 -3.55 -1.55
CA ASP A 126 35.80 -4.53 -1.67
C ASP A 126 35.29 -5.93 -1.27
N ASP A 127 35.85 -6.97 -1.91
CA ASP A 127 35.53 -8.38 -1.64
C ASP A 127 35.62 -8.71 -0.13
N ALA A 128 36.59 -8.12 0.59
CA ALA A 128 36.76 -8.35 2.02
C ALA A 128 35.56 -7.86 2.85
N ALA A 129 34.98 -6.72 2.50
CA ALA A 129 33.82 -6.14 3.19
C ALA A 129 32.55 -6.94 2.93
N ILE A 130 32.39 -7.43 1.70
CA ILE A 130 31.27 -8.31 1.32
C ILE A 130 31.38 -9.64 2.09
N LEU A 131 32.57 -10.24 2.14
CA LEU A 131 32.80 -11.49 2.88
C LEU A 131 32.57 -11.33 4.38
N GLU A 132 32.98 -10.21 4.99
CA GLU A 132 32.70 -9.93 6.39
C GLU A 132 31.20 -9.84 6.67
N GLU A 133 30.45 -9.17 5.78
CA GLU A 133 28.99 -9.06 5.90
C GLU A 133 28.29 -10.42 5.75
N VAL A 134 28.77 -11.28 4.84
CA VAL A 134 28.30 -12.66 4.67
C VAL A 134 28.53 -13.47 5.96
N ARG A 135 29.74 -13.42 6.53
CA ARG A 135 30.07 -14.10 7.81
C ARG A 135 29.24 -13.58 8.98
N ARG A 136 29.05 -12.26 9.07
CA ARG A 136 28.23 -11.64 10.12
C ARG A 136 26.80 -12.17 10.13
N ARG A 137 26.30 -12.57 8.96
CA ARG A 137 24.96 -13.14 8.77
C ARG A 137 24.91 -14.67 8.85
N GLY A 138 26.05 -15.34 8.99
CA GLY A 138 26.14 -16.81 9.01
C GLY A 138 25.71 -17.45 7.69
N LEU A 139 26.01 -16.80 6.57
CA LEU A 139 25.67 -17.26 5.22
C LEU A 139 26.85 -17.93 4.50
N ASP A 140 27.97 -18.12 5.20
CA ASP A 140 29.17 -18.82 4.74
C ASP A 140 29.20 -20.32 5.09
N GLU A 141 28.12 -20.84 5.69
CA GLU A 141 27.92 -22.28 5.93
C GLU A 141 27.07 -22.88 4.77
N GLU A 142 27.77 -23.60 3.88
CA GLU A 142 27.37 -24.31 2.63
C GLU A 142 27.27 -23.50 1.32
#